data_AF-A0A9W7GCL0-F1
#
_entry.id   AF-A0A9W7GCL0-F1
#
_cell.length_a   1.000
_cell.length_b   1.000
_cell.length_c   1.000
_cell.angle_alpha   90.00
_cell.angle_beta   90.00
_cell.angle_gamma   90.00
#
_symmetry.space_group_name_H-M   'P 1'
#
loop_
_entity.id
_entity.type
_entity.pdbx_description
1 polymer ?
#
loop_
_entity_poly.entity_id
_entity_poly.type
_entity_poly.pdbx_seq_one_letter_code
_entity_poly.pdbx_strand_id
1 'polypeptide(L)'
;MGNMFANSGFNQDLKDWNVEKVTNMRDMFAFNTDFNKDVTGWATNTIGFFGSEAYADMFYESTAWQAAYNYTGSGGICDKASPYGPATCWTPKL
;
A
#
# COMPACT_ATOMS: atom_id res chain seq x y z
N MET A 1 -1.00 -9.29 7.99
CA MET A 1 -2.09 -9.76 7.11
C MET A 1 -1.75 -9.37 5.68
N GLY A 2 -1.12 -10.27 4.91
CA GLY A 2 -0.92 -10.01 3.47
C GLY A 2 -2.14 -10.46 2.66
N ASN A 3 -2.31 -9.91 1.46
CA ASN A 3 -3.29 -10.35 0.45
C ASN A 3 -4.80 -10.18 0.79
N MET A 4 -5.20 -9.43 1.81
CA MET A 4 -6.61 -9.40 2.25
C MET A 4 -7.60 -8.93 1.17
N PHE A 5 -7.20 -7.95 0.36
CA PHE A 5 -8.02 -7.39 -0.72
C PHE A 5 -7.43 -7.67 -2.10
N ALA A 6 -6.49 -8.61 -2.19
CA ALA A 6 -5.88 -8.99 -3.45
C ALA A 6 -6.92 -9.62 -4.39
N ASN A 7 -6.89 -9.25 -5.67
CA ASN A 7 -7.81 -9.74 -6.71
C ASN A 7 -9.30 -9.65 -6.29
N SER A 8 -9.65 -8.62 -5.52
CA SER A 8 -11.02 -8.38 -5.05
C SER A 8 -11.61 -7.14 -5.71
N GLY A 9 -12.93 -7.04 -5.77
CA GLY A 9 -13.65 -5.82 -6.16
C GLY A 9 -13.87 -4.85 -4.98
N PHE A 10 -13.07 -4.96 -3.92
CA PHE A 10 -13.23 -4.11 -2.74
C PHE A 10 -12.82 -2.66 -3.05
N ASN A 11 -13.74 -1.70 -2.86
CA ASN A 11 -13.48 -0.27 -3.08
C ASN A 11 -14.24 0.60 -2.06
N GLN A 12 -14.34 0.13 -0.82
CA GLN A 12 -14.97 0.90 0.27
C GLN A 12 -13.92 1.74 1.01
N ASP A 13 -14.39 2.80 1.68
CA ASP A 13 -13.53 3.67 2.48
C ASP A 13 -12.90 2.90 3.65
N LEU A 14 -11.62 3.17 3.89
CA LEU A 14 -10.79 2.52 4.91
C LEU A 14 -10.10 3.54 5.84
N LYS A 15 -10.45 4.84 5.76
CA LYS A 15 -9.79 5.91 6.54
C LYS A 15 -9.76 5.64 8.05
N ASP A 16 -10.78 4.96 8.58
CA ASP A 16 -10.94 4.72 10.02
C ASP A 16 -10.30 3.40 10.47
N TRP A 17 -9.64 2.66 9.56
CA TRP A 17 -9.06 1.37 9.86
C TRP A 17 -7.71 1.53 10.56
N ASN A 18 -7.63 1.14 11.84
CA ASN A 18 -6.38 1.17 12.59
C ASN A 18 -5.49 -0.01 12.18
N VAL A 19 -4.36 0.33 11.56
CA VAL A 19 -3.35 -0.63 11.08
C VAL A 19 -2.05 -0.65 11.89
N GLU A 20 -1.97 0.03 13.04
CA GLU A 20 -0.74 0.18 13.85
C GLU A 20 -0.14 -1.17 14.30
N LYS A 21 -0.98 -2.19 14.47
CA LYS A 21 -0.57 -3.54 14.89
C LYS A 21 -0.39 -4.51 13.73
N VAL A 22 -0.64 -4.07 12.49
CA VAL A 22 -0.48 -4.92 11.30
C VAL A 22 1.00 -4.98 10.95
N THR A 23 1.57 -6.18 11.02
CA THR A 23 3.01 -6.43 10.81
C THR A 23 3.36 -6.90 9.41
N ASN A 24 2.36 -7.08 8.54
CA ASN A 24 2.54 -7.52 7.16
C ASN A 24 1.37 -6.99 6.35
N MET A 25 1.65 -6.19 5.31
CA MET A 25 0.69 -5.69 4.32
C MET A 25 1.10 -6.06 2.89
N ARG A 26 1.93 -7.09 2.76
CA ARG A 26 2.38 -7.59 1.48
C ARG A 26 1.18 -7.92 0.61
N ASP A 27 1.20 -7.47 -0.63
CA ASP A 27 0.15 -7.72 -1.61
C ASP A 27 -1.28 -7.30 -1.18
N MET A 28 -1.44 -6.42 -0.17
CA MET A 28 -2.75 -6.15 0.45
C MET A 28 -3.84 -5.81 -0.57
N PHE A 29 -3.50 -5.06 -1.62
CA PHE A 29 -4.36 -4.64 -2.71
C PHE A 29 -3.83 -5.10 -4.08
N ALA A 30 -2.96 -6.10 -4.13
CA ALA A 30 -2.40 -6.60 -5.39
C ALA A 30 -3.51 -7.08 -6.32
N PHE A 31 -3.46 -6.68 -7.60
CA PHE A 31 -4.47 -6.97 -8.62
C PHE A 31 -5.89 -6.45 -8.31
N ASN A 32 -6.09 -5.63 -7.28
CA ASN A 32 -7.36 -4.95 -7.06
C ASN A 32 -7.43 -3.75 -8.01
N THR A 33 -8.11 -3.93 -9.14
CA THR A 33 -8.18 -2.93 -10.22
C THR A 33 -9.11 -1.77 -9.93
N ASP A 34 -9.96 -1.88 -8.90
CA ASP A 34 -11.01 -0.91 -8.61
C ASP A 34 -10.66 0.04 -7.45
N PHE A 35 -9.76 -0.40 -6.56
CA PHE A 35 -9.45 0.33 -5.33
C PHE A 35 -8.67 1.62 -5.61
N ASN A 36 -9.17 2.74 -5.05
CA ASN A 36 -8.52 4.04 -5.14
C ASN A 36 -8.74 4.94 -3.89
N LYS A 37 -9.13 4.35 -2.77
CA LYS A 37 -9.41 5.11 -1.54
C LYS A 37 -8.13 5.47 -0.81
N ASP A 38 -8.07 6.69 -0.27
CA ASP A 38 -6.87 7.20 0.36
C ASP A 38 -6.49 6.39 1.60
N VAL A 39 -5.33 5.74 1.49
CA VAL A 39 -4.68 5.00 2.58
C VAL A 39 -3.23 5.45 2.74
N THR A 40 -2.85 6.61 2.19
CA THR A 40 -1.46 7.13 2.25
C THR A 40 -0.96 7.34 3.68
N GLY A 41 -1.89 7.52 4.62
CA GLY A 41 -1.64 7.61 6.06
C GLY A 41 -1.38 6.27 6.77
N TRP A 42 -1.41 5.13 6.08
CA TRP A 42 -1.04 3.83 6.65
C TRP A 42 0.48 3.73 6.81
N ALA A 43 1.01 4.55 7.71
CA ALA A 43 2.40 4.58 8.13
C ALA A 43 2.63 3.52 9.20
N THR A 44 3.73 2.79 9.09
CA THR A 44 3.99 1.72 10.04
C THR A 44 5.29 1.92 10.77
N ASN A 45 5.11 2.52 11.93
CA ASN A 45 6.11 2.64 12.96
C ASN A 45 6.60 1.25 13.45
N THR A 46 5.87 0.18 13.08
CA THR A 46 6.04 -1.20 13.52
C THR A 46 6.98 -2.03 12.63
N ILE A 47 7.20 -1.64 11.36
CA ILE A 47 7.89 -2.49 10.37
C ILE A 47 9.39 -2.19 10.24
N GLY A 48 9.89 -1.19 10.98
CA GLY A 48 11.31 -0.88 11.08
C GLY A 48 12.21 -2.05 11.51
N PHE A 49 11.62 -3.14 12.04
CA PHE A 49 12.35 -4.32 12.51
C PHE A 49 12.37 -5.53 11.54
N PHE A 50 11.42 -5.64 10.59
CA PHE A 50 11.28 -6.82 9.71
C PHE A 50 11.69 -6.61 8.25
N GLY A 51 12.21 -5.43 7.91
CA GLY A 51 12.66 -5.13 6.55
C GLY A 51 11.49 -4.83 5.60
N SER A 52 11.85 -4.51 4.36
CA SER A 52 10.94 -3.96 3.35
C SER A 52 9.91 -4.93 2.78
N GLU A 53 10.06 -6.23 3.01
CA GLU A 53 9.20 -7.26 2.40
C GLU A 53 7.75 -7.21 2.89
N ALA A 54 7.51 -6.64 4.07
CA ALA A 54 6.17 -6.53 4.62
C ALA A 54 5.26 -5.55 3.84
N TYR A 55 5.80 -4.78 2.89
CA TYR A 55 5.03 -3.95 1.96
C TYR A 55 5.25 -4.30 0.50
N ALA A 56 5.98 -5.38 0.22
CA ALA A 56 6.23 -5.76 -1.15
C ALA A 56 4.88 -5.89 -1.88
N ASP A 57 4.82 -5.22 -3.04
CA ASP A 57 3.76 -5.39 -4.01
C ASP A 57 2.34 -5.05 -3.48
N MET A 58 2.25 -4.22 -2.44
CA MET A 58 0.97 -3.81 -1.82
C MET A 58 -0.06 -3.31 -2.84
N PHE A 59 0.38 -2.59 -3.88
CA PHE A 59 -0.45 -2.07 -4.97
C PHE A 59 -0.05 -2.61 -6.36
N TYR A 60 0.59 -3.78 -6.41
CA TYR A 60 1.00 -4.39 -7.68
C TYR A 60 -0.22 -4.63 -8.57
N GLU A 61 -0.20 -4.16 -9.83
CA GLU A 61 -1.33 -4.25 -10.76
C GLU A 61 -2.65 -3.63 -10.26
N SER A 62 -2.62 -2.78 -9.21
CA SER A 62 -3.80 -2.01 -8.79
C SER A 62 -3.96 -0.78 -9.69
N THR A 63 -4.63 -0.97 -10.83
CA THR A 63 -4.68 0.03 -11.91
C THR A 63 -5.40 1.32 -11.51
N ALA A 64 -6.53 1.27 -10.79
CA ALA A 64 -7.21 2.47 -10.30
C ALA A 64 -6.37 3.28 -9.32
N TRP A 65 -5.64 2.61 -8.41
CA TRP A 65 -4.70 3.26 -7.50
C TRP A 65 -3.56 3.93 -8.28
N GLN A 66 -2.89 3.19 -9.16
CA GLN A 66 -1.79 3.73 -9.97
C GLN A 66 -2.24 4.85 -10.92
N ALA A 67 -3.52 4.87 -11.31
CA ALA A 67 -4.13 5.97 -12.05
C ALA A 67 -4.34 7.21 -11.19
N ALA A 68 -4.66 7.07 -9.90
CA ALA A 68 -4.99 8.16 -8.98
C ALA A 68 -3.80 8.72 -8.20
N TYR A 69 -2.71 7.97 -8.02
CA TYR A 69 -1.57 8.37 -7.18
C TYR A 69 -0.24 8.33 -7.95
N ASN A 70 0.67 9.24 -7.60
CA ASN A 70 2.06 9.22 -8.05
C ASN A 70 2.92 8.50 -7.03
N TYR A 71 3.80 7.61 -7.51
CA TYR A 71 4.85 7.06 -6.68
C TYR A 71 5.93 8.12 -6.47
N THR A 72 6.15 8.53 -5.22
CA THR A 72 7.10 9.61 -4.88
C THR A 72 8.48 9.11 -4.51
N GLY A 73 8.73 7.80 -4.67
CA GLY A 73 9.93 7.08 -4.23
C GLY A 73 11.17 7.95 -4.06
N SER A 74 11.55 8.17 -2.81
CA SER A 74 12.91 8.55 -2.45
C SER A 74 13.18 8.25 -0.98
N GLY A 75 14.06 7.28 -0.73
CA GLY A 75 14.65 7.03 0.59
C GLY A 75 13.92 5.99 1.44
N GLY A 76 14.70 5.21 2.18
CA GLY A 76 14.21 4.37 3.26
C GLY A 76 13.33 3.22 2.78
N ILE A 77 12.11 3.10 3.32
CA ILE A 77 11.19 2.01 3.03
C ILE A 77 10.68 2.03 1.58
N CYS A 78 10.70 3.20 0.93
CA CYS A 78 10.27 3.40 -0.45
C CYS A 78 11.28 2.95 -1.52
N ASP A 79 12.54 2.68 -1.14
CA ASP A 79 13.54 2.20 -2.11
C ASP A 79 13.77 0.69 -2.02
N LYS A 80 13.13 0.03 -1.04
CA LYS A 80 13.50 -1.32 -0.60
C LYS A 80 12.48 -2.39 -1.00
N ALA A 81 11.30 -1.99 -1.45
CA ALA A 81 10.28 -2.85 -2.02
C ALA A 81 9.95 -2.28 -3.40
N SER A 82 9.63 -3.17 -4.35
CA SER A 82 8.98 -2.90 -5.64
C SER A 82 8.25 -1.52 -5.71
N PRO A 83 8.21 -0.82 -6.86
CA PRO A 83 7.56 0.51 -6.97
C PRO A 83 6.07 0.53 -6.57
N TYR A 84 5.51 -0.61 -6.20
CA TYR A 84 4.19 -0.82 -5.62
C TYR A 84 4.18 -0.96 -4.09
N GLY A 85 5.27 -0.50 -3.45
CA GLY A 85 5.51 -0.49 -2.01
C GLY A 85 4.61 0.48 -1.25
N PRO A 86 4.87 0.70 0.06
CA PRO A 86 3.84 1.07 1.04
C PRO A 86 3.07 2.31 0.64
N ALA A 87 1.82 2.41 1.10
CA ALA A 87 0.94 3.55 0.82
C ALA A 87 1.57 4.92 1.15
N THR A 88 2.48 4.97 2.13
CA THR A 88 3.24 6.18 2.48
C THR A 88 4.19 6.69 1.38
N CYS A 89 4.50 5.86 0.38
CA CYS A 89 5.35 6.23 -0.76
C CYS A 89 4.54 6.77 -1.95
N TRP A 90 3.24 6.99 -1.76
CA TRP A 90 2.33 7.47 -2.78
C TRP A 90 1.71 8.80 -2.35
N THR A 91 1.51 9.68 -3.32
CA THR A 91 0.77 10.93 -3.12
C THR A 91 -0.33 11.08 -4.18
N PRO A 92 -1.50 11.63 -3.85
CA PRO A 92 -2.56 11.88 -4.82
C PRO A 92 -2.05 12.69 -6.02
N LYS A 93 -2.50 12.35 -7.23
CA LYS A 93 -2.35 13.22 -8.41
C LYS A 93 -3.25 14.45 -8.24
N LEU A 94 -2.74 15.61 -8.65
CA LEU A 94 -3.53 16.84 -8.75
C LEU A 94 -4.58 16.75 -9.86
#